data_AF-A0A7S0DV40-F1
#
_entry.id   AF-A0A7S0DV40-F1
#
_cell.length_a   1.000
_cell.length_b   1.000
_cell.length_c   1.000
_cell.angle_alpha   90.00
_cell.angle_beta   90.00
_cell.angle_gamma   90.00
#
_symmetry.space_group_name_H-M   'P 1'
#
loop_
_entity.id
_entity.type
_entity.pdbx_description
1 polymer ?
#
loop_
_entity_poly.entity_id
_entity_poly.type
_entity_poly.pdbx_seq_one_letter_code
_entity_poly.pdbx_strand_id
1 'polypeptide(L)'
;VSVKVALLNFTITPNGLEDQLLVTTVETERPDLAEKKSQLVIQGAENKSKLQDLQDEILYMLSNSEGNILDDTALIETLGISKVTSEEILQAVAEAAVAEEEIDEL
;
A
#
# COMPACT_ATOMS: atom_id res chain seq x y z
N VAL A 1 -31.93 29.49 -14.47
CA VAL A 1 -31.61 28.06 -14.25
C VAL A 1 -30.23 27.82 -14.85
N SER A 2 -29.21 27.55 -14.03
CA SER A 2 -27.86 27.19 -14.49
C SER A 2 -27.63 25.70 -14.22
N VAL A 3 -27.30 24.95 -15.26
CA VAL A 3 -26.98 23.53 -15.16
C VAL A 3 -25.48 23.42 -14.91
N LYS A 4 -25.08 22.86 -13.77
CA LYS A 4 -23.69 22.45 -13.53
C LYS A 4 -23.51 21.06 -14.12
N VAL A 5 -22.57 20.93 -15.05
CA VAL A 5 -22.19 19.65 -15.64
C VAL A 5 -20.74 19.38 -15.27
N ALA A 6 -20.47 18.17 -14.80
CA ALA A 6 -19.11 17.65 -14.68
C ALA A 6 -18.79 16.91 -15.99
N LEU A 7 -17.87 17.43 -16.78
CA LEU A 7 -17.38 16.77 -17.98
C LEU A 7 -16.19 15.89 -17.60
N LEU A 8 -16.26 14.60 -17.90
CA LEU A 8 -15.16 13.65 -17.73
C LEU A 8 -14.59 13.30 -19.11
N ASN A 9 -13.28 13.44 -19.26
CA ASN A 9 -12.56 13.13 -20.50
C ASN A 9 -11.86 11.77 -20.37
N PHE A 10 -12.27 10.81 -21.20
CA PHE A 10 -11.69 9.46 -21.26
C PHE A 10 -10.85 9.23 -22.54
N THR A 11 -10.31 10.30 -23.12
CA THR A 11 -9.42 10.18 -24.30
C THR A 11 -8.16 9.43 -23.92
N ILE A 12 -7.80 8.43 -24.73
CA ILE A 12 -6.57 7.65 -24.59
C ILE A 12 -5.36 8.56 -24.82
N THR A 13 -4.39 8.52 -23.92
CA THR A 13 -3.09 9.17 -24.09
C THR A 13 -2.09 8.20 -24.70
N PRO A 14 -1.11 8.67 -25.52
CA PRO A 14 -0.08 7.78 -26.07
C PRO A 14 0.65 6.97 -25.00
N ASN A 15 1.01 7.59 -23.88
CA ASN A 15 1.64 6.90 -22.75
C ASN A 15 0.70 5.84 -22.15
N GLY A 16 -0.58 6.16 -21.93
CA GLY A 16 -1.52 5.19 -21.38
C GLY A 16 -1.80 4.02 -22.32
N LEU A 17 -1.63 4.21 -23.64
CA LEU A 17 -1.69 3.13 -24.60
C LEU A 17 -0.42 2.26 -24.54
N GLU A 18 0.75 2.86 -24.38
CA GLU A 18 2.03 2.16 -24.19
C GLU A 18 1.99 1.27 -22.94
N ASP A 19 1.55 1.80 -21.82
CA ASP A 19 1.37 1.06 -20.57
C ASP A 19 0.41 -0.14 -20.74
N GLN A 20 -0.70 0.06 -21.46
CA GLN A 20 -1.67 -1.02 -21.73
C GLN A 20 -1.08 -2.13 -22.61
N LEU A 21 -0.28 -1.75 -23.61
CA LEU A 21 0.38 -2.72 -24.49
C LEU A 21 1.46 -3.50 -23.73
N LEU A 22 2.22 -2.84 -22.85
CA LEU A 22 3.20 -3.50 -21.99
C LEU A 22 2.52 -4.55 -21.10
N VAL A 23 1.44 -4.18 -20.40
CA VAL A 23 0.67 -5.11 -19.57
C VAL A 23 0.21 -6.32 -20.39
N THR A 24 -0.41 -6.10 -21.55
CA THR A 24 -0.94 -7.18 -22.41
C THR A 24 0.19 -8.10 -22.91
N THR A 25 1.35 -7.53 -23.21
CA THR A 25 2.52 -8.28 -23.70
C THR A 25 3.13 -9.11 -22.58
N VAL A 26 3.32 -8.52 -21.39
CA VAL A 26 3.83 -9.23 -20.20
C VAL A 26 2.89 -10.35 -19.77
N GLU A 27 1.57 -10.15 -19.80
CA GLU A 27 0.60 -11.21 -19.53
C GLU A 27 0.71 -12.40 -20.50
N THR A 28 1.04 -12.13 -21.76
CA THR A 28 1.13 -13.16 -22.81
C THR A 28 2.49 -13.86 -22.81
N GLU A 29 3.59 -13.10 -22.66
CA GLU A 29 4.96 -13.61 -22.77
C GLU A 29 5.53 -14.09 -21.44
N ARG A 30 5.13 -13.46 -20.33
CA ARG A 30 5.65 -13.69 -18.97
C ARG A 30 4.51 -13.67 -17.93
N PRO A 31 3.57 -14.64 -18.00
CA PRO A 31 2.44 -14.71 -17.06
C PRO A 31 2.89 -14.83 -15.59
N ASP A 32 4.08 -15.39 -15.35
CA ASP A 32 4.71 -15.45 -14.03
C ASP A 32 5.01 -14.06 -13.44
N LEU A 33 5.47 -13.12 -14.28
CA LEU A 33 5.71 -11.74 -13.86
C LEU A 33 4.42 -10.97 -13.67
N ALA A 34 3.43 -11.18 -14.53
CA ALA A 34 2.11 -10.56 -14.39
C ALA A 34 1.43 -11.00 -13.07
N GLU A 35 1.48 -12.30 -12.74
CA GLU A 35 0.96 -12.81 -11.48
C GLU A 35 1.74 -12.24 -10.28
N LYS A 36 3.07 -12.20 -10.35
CA LYS A 36 3.91 -11.60 -9.31
C LYS A 36 3.57 -10.13 -9.10
N LYS A 37 3.42 -9.33 -10.16
CA LYS A 37 3.01 -7.92 -10.08
C LYS A 37 1.64 -7.78 -9.42
N SER A 38 0.67 -8.58 -9.84
CA SER A 38 -0.67 -8.56 -9.22
C SER A 38 -0.61 -8.92 -7.73
N GLN A 39 0.20 -9.91 -7.33
CA GLN A 39 0.37 -10.27 -5.93
C GLN A 39 1.04 -9.15 -5.13
N LEU A 40 2.08 -8.52 -5.68
CA LEU A 40 2.76 -7.39 -5.04
C LEU A 40 1.80 -6.21 -4.81
N VAL A 41 0.94 -5.89 -5.78
CA VAL A 41 -0.08 -4.83 -5.63
C VAL A 41 -1.06 -5.15 -4.50
N ILE A 42 -1.57 -6.39 -4.44
CA ILE A 42 -2.49 -6.83 -3.38
C ILE A 42 -1.79 -6.76 -2.01
N GLN A 43 -0.59 -7.34 -1.91
CA GLN A 43 0.19 -7.32 -0.67
C GLN A 43 0.53 -5.91 -0.23
N GLY A 44 0.89 -5.01 -1.15
CA GLY A 44 1.15 -3.61 -0.86
C GLY A 44 -0.08 -2.89 -0.30
N ALA A 45 -1.26 -3.14 -0.87
CA ALA A 45 -2.52 -2.60 -0.36
C ALA A 45 -2.86 -3.13 1.04
N GLU A 46 -2.73 -4.44 1.27
CA GLU A 46 -2.95 -5.07 2.57
C GLU A 46 -1.98 -4.54 3.63
N ASN A 47 -0.70 -4.43 3.29
CA ASN A 47 0.35 -3.93 4.17
C ASN A 47 0.09 -2.47 4.57
N LYS A 48 -0.32 -1.63 3.61
CA LYS A 48 -0.69 -0.24 3.88
C LYS A 48 -1.93 -0.14 4.77
N SER A 49 -2.92 -1.00 4.58
CA SER A 49 -4.10 -1.08 5.45
C SER A 49 -3.70 -1.48 6.87
N LYS A 50 -2.91 -2.55 7.03
CA LYS A 50 -2.43 -3.00 8.34
C LYS A 50 -1.64 -1.93 9.07
N LEU A 51 -0.80 -1.18 8.36
CA LEU A 51 -0.03 -0.09 8.93
C LEU A 51 -0.92 1.07 9.40
N GLN A 52 -2.02 1.34 8.70
CA GLN A 52 -3.01 2.31 9.15
C GLN A 52 -3.77 1.81 10.38
N ASP A 53 -4.25 0.57 10.37
CA ASP A 53 -4.97 -0.04 11.49
C ASP A 53 -4.12 -0.02 12.77
N LEU A 54 -2.84 -0.33 12.63
CA LEU A 54 -1.85 -0.29 13.69
C LEU A 54 -1.67 1.13 14.27
N GLN A 55 -1.61 2.16 13.41
CA GLN A 55 -1.52 3.55 13.86
C GLN A 55 -2.79 3.99 14.60
N ASP A 56 -3.96 3.59 14.10
CA ASP A 56 -5.24 3.88 14.73
C ASP A 56 -5.36 3.19 16.10
N GLU A 57 -4.87 1.96 16.24
CA GLU A 57 -4.79 1.23 17.51
C GLU A 57 -3.87 1.95 18.51
N ILE A 58 -2.68 2.39 18.07
CA ILE A 58 -1.77 3.18 18.90
C ILE A 58 -2.45 4.46 19.40
N LEU A 59 -3.07 5.22 18.49
CA LEU A 59 -3.77 6.46 18.84
C LEU A 59 -4.93 6.20 19.81
N TYR A 60 -5.66 5.10 19.62
CA TYR A 60 -6.73 4.69 20.52
C TYR A 60 -6.18 4.38 21.91
N MET A 61 -5.13 3.59 22.03
CA MET A 61 -4.57 3.25 23.35
C MET A 61 -4.00 4.48 24.06
N LEU A 62 -3.29 5.36 23.34
CA LEU A 62 -2.78 6.63 23.90
C LEU A 62 -3.90 7.59 24.35
N SER A 63 -5.02 7.60 23.63
CA SER A 63 -6.16 8.47 23.97
C SER A 63 -6.96 7.96 25.16
N ASN A 64 -6.96 6.64 25.39
CA ASN A 64 -7.69 5.99 26.48
C ASN A 64 -6.81 5.65 27.69
N SER A 65 -5.49 5.88 27.64
CA SER A 65 -4.62 5.64 28.78
C SER A 65 -4.95 6.63 29.91
N GLU A 66 -5.43 6.13 31.04
CA GLU A 66 -5.68 6.92 32.24
C GLU A 66 -4.48 6.84 33.19
N GLY A 67 -4.00 7.99 33.69
CA GLY A 67 -2.85 8.03 34.61
C GLY A 67 -1.50 8.17 33.91
N ASN A 68 -0.44 7.63 34.50
CA ASN A 68 0.91 7.69 33.95
C ASN A 68 1.13 6.55 32.95
N ILE A 69 1.30 6.91 31.67
CA ILE A 69 1.53 5.97 30.56
C ILE A 69 2.73 5.05 30.75
N LEU A 70 3.71 5.45 31.57
CA LEU A 70 4.91 4.66 31.83
C LEU A 70 4.65 3.47 32.77
N ASP A 71 3.51 3.48 33.47
CA ASP A 71 3.11 2.40 34.37
C ASP A 71 2.21 1.37 33.66
N ASP A 72 1.74 1.68 32.44
CA ASP A 72 0.94 0.78 31.61
C ASP A 72 1.86 -0.16 30.81
N THR A 73 2.21 -1.28 31.42
CA THR A 73 3.06 -2.30 30.80
C THR A 73 2.44 -2.90 29.54
N ALA A 74 1.10 -2.98 29.46
CA ALA A 74 0.41 -3.54 28.30
C ALA A 74 0.47 -2.58 27.10
N LEU A 75 0.34 -1.27 27.35
CA LEU A 75 0.54 -0.24 26.34
C LEU A 75 1.98 -0.27 25.81
N ILE A 76 2.99 -0.34 26.68
CA ILE A 76 4.41 -0.37 26.30
C ILE A 76 4.74 -1.60 25.45
N GLU A 77 4.23 -2.78 25.83
CA GLU A 77 4.44 -4.02 25.08
C GLU A 77 3.79 -3.94 23.69
N THR A 78 2.55 -3.46 23.62
CA THR A 78 1.81 -3.32 22.35
C THR A 78 2.49 -2.31 21.42
N LEU A 79 2.97 -1.17 21.95
CA LEU A 79 3.77 -0.20 21.20
C LEU A 79 5.08 -0.80 20.68
N GLY A 80 5.72 -1.67 21.47
CA GLY A 80 6.93 -2.38 21.08
C GLY A 80 6.71 -3.33 19.91
N ILE A 81 5.69 -4.19 20.00
CA ILE A 81 5.28 -5.12 18.93
C ILE A 81 4.88 -4.35 17.68
N SER A 82 4.11 -3.29 17.87
CA SER A 82 3.62 -2.43 16.81
C SER A 82 4.76 -1.77 16.03
N LYS A 83 5.77 -1.24 16.73
CA LYS A 83 6.97 -0.70 16.09
C LYS A 83 7.68 -1.72 15.22
N VAL A 84 7.94 -2.93 15.74
CA VAL A 84 8.63 -3.99 14.98
C VAL A 84 7.82 -4.37 13.74
N THR A 85 6.52 -4.59 13.91
CA THR A 85 5.62 -4.95 12.81
C THR A 85 5.57 -3.85 11.74
N SER A 86 5.54 -2.58 12.15
CA SER A 86 5.57 -1.45 11.21
C SER A 86 6.90 -1.37 10.43
N GLU A 87 8.03 -1.66 11.07
CA GLU A 87 9.34 -1.68 10.40
C GLU A 87 9.41 -2.81 9.37
N GLU A 88 8.92 -4.00 9.71
CA GLU A 88 8.83 -5.15 8.79
C GLU A 88 7.93 -4.84 7.59
N ILE A 89 6.77 -4.21 7.82
CA ILE A 89 5.86 -3.79 6.75
C ILE A 89 6.54 -2.77 5.82
N LEU A 90 7.24 -1.78 6.37
CA LEU A 90 7.92 -0.76 5.57
C LEU A 90 9.03 -1.38 4.71
N GLN A 91 9.77 -2.34 5.26
CA GLN A 91 10.76 -3.08 4.49
C GLN A 91 10.11 -3.89 3.36
N ALA A 92 9.05 -4.64 3.66
CA ALA A 92 8.34 -5.42 2.64
C ALA A 92 7.75 -4.55 1.52
N VAL A 93 7.24 -3.36 1.85
CA VAL A 93 6.75 -2.38 0.86
C VAL A 93 7.90 -1.82 0.02
N ALA A 94 9.07 -1.55 0.60
CA ALA A 94 10.23 -1.09 -0.15
C ALA A 94 10.75 -2.16 -1.12
N GLU A 95 10.83 -3.42 -0.68
CA GLU A 95 11.22 -4.55 -1.54
C GLU A 95 10.21 -4.76 -2.68
N ALA A 96 8.91 -4.63 -2.40
CA ALA A 96 7.86 -4.70 -3.42
C ALA A 96 7.98 -3.58 -4.45
N ALA A 97 8.29 -2.34 -4.03
CA ALA A 97 8.46 -1.20 -4.93
C ALA A 97 9.65 -1.39 -5.89
N VAL A 98 10.78 -1.90 -5.38
CA VAL A 98 11.95 -2.22 -6.23
C VAL A 98 11.59 -3.32 -7.23
N ALA A 99 10.91 -4.38 -6.79
CA ALA A 99 10.49 -5.46 -7.68
C ALA A 99 9.47 -5.01 -8.74
N GLU A 100 8.65 -3.99 -8.45
CA GLU A 100 7.72 -3.39 -9.42
C GLU A 100 8.46 -2.54 -10.46
N GLU A 101 9.44 -1.73 -10.04
CA GLU A 101 10.29 -0.94 -10.94
C GLU A 101 11.08 -1.83 -11.91
N GLU A 102 11.65 -2.94 -11.42
CA GLU A 102 12.33 -3.93 -12.26
C GLU A 102 11.41 -4.55 -13.33
N ILE A 103 10.10 -4.67 -13.05
CA ILE A 103 9.12 -5.21 -14.01
C ILE A 103 8.75 -4.15 -15.05
N ASP A 104 8.67 -2.88 -14.65
CA ASP A 104 8.30 -1.77 -15.52
C ASP A 104 9.44 -1.33 -16.47
N GLU A 105 10.69 -1.66 -16.15
CA GLU A 105 11.86 -1.42 -17.00
C GLU A 105 12.15 -2.52 -18.06
N LEU A 106 11.36 -3.61 -18.11
CA LEU A 106 11.49 -4.69 -19.10
C LEU A 106 10.89 -4.33 -20.47
#